data_AF-A0A8J2F6H5-F1
#
_entry.id   AF-A0A8J2F6H5-F1
#
_cell.length_a   1.000
_cell.length_b   1.000
_cell.length_c   1.000
_cell.angle_alpha   90.00
_cell.angle_beta   90.00
_cell.angle_gamma   90.00
#
_symmetry.space_group_name_H-M   'P 1'
#
loop_
_entity.id
_entity.type
_entity.pdbx_description
1 polymer ?
#
loop_
_entity_poly.entity_id
_entity_poly.type
_entity_poly.pdbx_seq_one_letter_code
_entity_poly.pdbx_strand_id
1 'polypeptide(L)'
;MWDRYEKEWTHSLCLNPRLRIPATIAVPRMWIERDIMENGNTKKTAQKALKMLQMVRDKQNQMGMCPAKKIVHGVSKLGYSWEALDVKMWKEDQPPNAGSSAYKLHSSLYELTQHIDITDNLVGQAHVLDHVLVQEFIPHVFELRLYFIENECKFEMFTRFDKVKPNHEFGEFNYLQRKDVLDLMGDDKEALEAGIELAKTTGRELLDWLRIESLEDIIPAIRFDFFVGYDPTGLGGVDVLGGTLAAAANGSAKGPSPTKTPNTAKGNGSATSATSQPGSSSSSKGAAGQAGAPPRGSVDGYKVLGNYNGPTASSSSSSTTGATSASTACSTIATTPEEALAAAKKLVGTTYSNQWRSPKTGALVSVNTLEMCELGFSILHNKAIPKAVMPAVVRSCLRLDRV
;
A
#
# COMPACT_ATOMS: atom_id res chain seq x y z
N MET A 1 -3.90 24.32 9.02
CA MET A 1 -3.89 24.40 7.54
C MET A 1 -3.74 23.02 6.89
N TRP A 2 -3.28 22.00 7.63
CA TRP A 2 -3.13 20.60 7.19
C TRP A 2 -4.34 19.70 7.55
N ASP A 3 -5.53 20.27 7.76
CA ASP A 3 -6.74 19.50 8.14
C ASP A 3 -7.43 18.82 6.94
N ARG A 4 -6.85 18.95 5.75
CA ARG A 4 -7.41 18.37 4.52
C ARG A 4 -6.50 17.26 4.04
N TYR A 5 -6.74 16.09 4.63
CA TYR A 5 -6.31 14.75 4.19
C TYR A 5 -6.83 14.38 2.77
N GLU A 6 -6.93 15.34 1.87
CA GLU A 6 -7.61 15.17 0.60
C GLU A 6 -6.63 14.54 -0.38
N LYS A 7 -6.78 13.24 -0.63
CA LYS A 7 -6.03 12.50 -1.67
C LYS A 7 -6.46 12.86 -3.10
N GLU A 8 -6.89 14.11 -3.31
CA GLU A 8 -7.29 14.64 -4.61
C GLU A 8 -6.13 14.61 -5.61
N TRP A 9 -4.91 14.81 -5.12
CA TRP A 9 -3.70 14.70 -5.91
C TRP A 9 -3.60 13.34 -6.64
N THR A 10 -4.09 12.23 -6.06
CA THR A 10 -3.91 10.90 -6.63
C THR A 10 -4.60 10.78 -7.98
N HIS A 11 -5.85 11.23 -8.12
CA HIS A 11 -6.56 11.14 -9.40
C HIS A 11 -6.12 12.23 -10.39
N SER A 12 -5.72 13.40 -9.88
CA SER A 12 -5.25 14.52 -10.71
C SER A 12 -3.87 14.27 -11.31
N LEU A 13 -3.00 13.56 -10.59
CA LEU A 13 -1.63 13.29 -10.98
C LEU A 13 -1.43 11.87 -11.55
N CYS A 14 -2.48 11.05 -11.67
CA CYS A 14 -2.35 9.66 -12.14
C CYS A 14 -1.79 9.52 -13.56
N LEU A 15 -1.84 10.58 -14.36
CA LEU A 15 -1.24 10.61 -15.70
C LEU A 15 0.21 11.12 -15.72
N ASN A 16 0.79 11.47 -14.57
CA ASN A 16 2.20 11.82 -14.50
C ASN A 16 3.06 10.53 -14.44
N PRO A 17 3.82 10.22 -15.50
CA PRO A 17 4.61 8.99 -15.56
C PRO A 17 5.64 8.84 -14.45
N ARG A 18 6.18 9.96 -13.95
CA ARG A 18 7.24 9.93 -12.92
C ARG A 18 6.72 9.54 -11.55
N LEU A 19 5.44 9.78 -11.30
CA LEU A 19 4.83 9.57 -10.00
C LEU A 19 4.30 8.14 -9.82
N ARG A 20 4.23 7.33 -10.88
CA ARG A 20 3.88 5.89 -10.82
C ARG A 20 2.57 5.64 -10.06
N ILE A 21 1.61 6.55 -10.18
CA ILE A 21 0.32 6.44 -9.52
C ILE A 21 -0.57 5.51 -10.36
N PRO A 22 -1.21 4.49 -9.76
CA PRO A 22 -2.16 3.62 -10.46
C PRO A 22 -3.28 4.39 -11.14
N ALA A 23 -3.90 3.80 -12.15
CA ALA A 23 -5.11 4.37 -12.74
C ALA A 23 -6.13 4.69 -11.64
N THR A 24 -6.50 5.96 -11.50
CA THR A 24 -7.34 6.47 -10.41
C THR A 24 -8.26 7.57 -10.95
N ILE A 25 -9.52 7.57 -10.52
CA ILE A 25 -10.49 8.63 -10.82
C ILE A 25 -11.20 9.08 -9.53
N ALA A 26 -11.75 10.30 -9.54
CA ALA A 26 -12.71 10.75 -8.55
C ALA A 26 -14.13 10.61 -9.09
N VAL A 27 -15.00 9.94 -8.32
CA VAL A 27 -16.43 9.80 -8.63
C VAL A 27 -17.20 10.74 -7.69
N PRO A 28 -17.77 11.85 -8.18
CA PRO A 28 -18.48 12.78 -7.31
C PRO A 28 -19.69 12.11 -6.65
N ARG A 29 -19.86 12.32 -5.34
CA ARG A 29 -20.94 11.73 -4.53
C ARG A 29 -22.32 12.03 -5.09
N MET A 30 -22.52 13.26 -5.57
CA MET A 30 -23.77 13.67 -6.22
C MET A 30 -24.19 12.73 -7.36
N TRP A 31 -23.24 12.17 -8.13
CA TRP A 31 -23.57 11.19 -9.17
C TRP A 31 -23.97 9.83 -8.61
N ILE A 32 -23.40 9.43 -7.46
CA ILE A 32 -23.75 8.19 -6.76
C ILE A 32 -25.15 8.33 -6.16
N GLU A 33 -25.39 9.41 -5.42
CA GLU A 33 -26.67 9.71 -4.76
C GLU A 33 -27.82 9.85 -5.76
N ARG A 34 -27.59 10.56 -6.88
CA ARG A 34 -28.60 10.66 -7.94
C ARG A 34 -28.95 9.30 -8.54
N ASP A 35 -27.95 8.44 -8.79
CA ASP A 35 -28.20 7.09 -9.30
C ASP A 35 -29.04 6.27 -8.30
N ILE A 36 -28.75 6.39 -7.00
CA ILE A 36 -29.54 5.76 -5.93
C ILE A 36 -30.98 6.28 -5.94
N MET A 37 -31.20 7.59 -6.01
CA MET A 37 -32.54 8.17 -6.04
C MET A 37 -33.35 7.76 -7.28
N GLU A 38 -32.71 7.74 -8.46
CA GLU A 38 -33.39 7.44 -9.72
C GLU A 38 -33.60 5.93 -9.95
N ASN A 39 -32.65 5.10 -9.50
CA ASN A 39 -32.58 3.68 -9.90
C ASN A 39 -32.55 2.69 -8.71
N GLY A 40 -32.52 3.19 -7.47
CA GLY A 40 -32.41 2.37 -6.25
C GLY A 40 -31.06 1.64 -6.11
N ASN A 41 -30.05 2.00 -6.91
CA ASN A 41 -28.71 1.40 -6.90
C ASN A 41 -27.69 2.33 -7.59
N THR A 42 -26.43 1.92 -7.66
CA THR A 42 -25.30 2.71 -8.19
C THR A 42 -24.71 2.13 -9.49
N LYS A 43 -25.46 1.30 -10.22
CA LYS A 43 -24.94 0.56 -11.39
C LYS A 43 -24.54 1.47 -12.54
N LYS A 44 -25.31 2.51 -12.84
CA LYS A 44 -25.00 3.41 -13.97
C LYS A 44 -23.74 4.21 -13.67
N THR A 45 -23.62 4.73 -12.45
CA THR A 45 -22.45 5.45 -11.99
C THR A 45 -21.21 4.55 -11.95
N ALA A 46 -21.34 3.30 -11.47
CA ALA A 46 -20.24 2.32 -11.51
C ALA A 46 -19.76 2.00 -12.94
N GLN A 47 -20.68 1.78 -13.89
CA GLN A 47 -20.32 1.54 -15.29
C GLN A 47 -19.57 2.72 -15.90
N LYS A 48 -20.03 3.95 -15.63
CA LYS A 48 -19.35 5.17 -16.06
C LYS A 48 -17.95 5.29 -15.42
N ALA A 49 -17.84 4.99 -14.14
CA ALA A 49 -16.57 5.00 -13.41
C ALA A 49 -15.57 3.99 -14.01
N LEU A 50 -15.97 2.74 -14.25
CA LEU A 50 -15.12 1.73 -14.89
C LEU A 50 -14.63 2.17 -16.27
N LYS A 51 -15.50 2.79 -17.09
CA LYS A 51 -15.12 3.31 -18.40
C LYS A 51 -14.07 4.40 -18.29
N MET A 52 -14.22 5.34 -17.36
CA MET A 52 -13.25 6.42 -17.16
C MET A 52 -11.93 5.90 -16.58
N LEU A 53 -11.99 4.95 -15.65
CA LEU A 53 -10.82 4.29 -15.09
C LEU A 53 -10.02 3.53 -16.17
N GLN A 54 -10.71 2.79 -17.05
CA GLN A 54 -10.08 2.13 -18.19
C GLN A 54 -9.44 3.15 -19.15
N MET A 55 -10.11 4.29 -19.41
CA MET A 55 -9.55 5.35 -20.24
C MET A 55 -8.24 5.91 -19.66
N VAL A 56 -8.15 6.11 -18.34
CA VAL A 56 -6.90 6.50 -17.66
C VAL A 56 -5.83 5.42 -17.88
N ARG A 57 -6.16 4.15 -17.69
CA ARG A 57 -5.22 3.03 -17.90
C ARG A 57 -4.71 2.94 -19.33
N ASP A 58 -5.59 3.12 -20.31
CA ASP A 58 -5.22 3.10 -21.73
C ASP A 58 -4.27 4.26 -22.05
N LYS A 59 -4.48 5.44 -21.44
CA LYS A 59 -3.57 6.59 -21.54
C LYS A 59 -2.22 6.31 -20.90
N GLN A 60 -2.18 5.72 -19.71
CA GLN A 60 -0.94 5.29 -19.07
C GLN A 60 -0.16 4.30 -19.93
N ASN A 61 -0.86 3.36 -20.60
CA ASN A 61 -0.24 2.45 -21.55
C ASN A 61 0.31 3.16 -22.80
N GLN A 62 -0.41 4.14 -23.36
CA GLN A 62 0.09 4.96 -24.47
C GLN A 62 1.36 5.74 -24.12
N MET A 63 1.52 6.12 -22.84
CA MET A 63 2.71 6.79 -22.32
C MET A 63 3.84 5.81 -21.91
N GLY A 64 3.65 4.50 -22.09
CA GLY A 64 4.63 3.49 -21.71
C GLY A 64 4.80 3.31 -20.19
N MET A 65 3.84 3.77 -19.38
CA MET A 65 3.90 3.65 -17.92
C MET A 65 3.59 2.23 -17.43
N CYS A 66 2.70 1.53 -18.15
CA CYS A 66 2.18 0.23 -17.74
C CYS A 66 1.64 -0.54 -18.96
N PRO A 67 1.59 -1.88 -18.92
CA PRO A 67 1.02 -2.66 -20.01
C PRO A 67 -0.50 -2.48 -20.13
N ALA A 68 -1.01 -2.59 -21.35
CA ALA A 68 -2.43 -2.65 -21.66
C ALA A 68 -3.08 -3.79 -20.89
N LYS A 69 -4.11 -3.48 -20.12
CA LYS A 69 -4.86 -4.45 -19.31
C LYS A 69 -6.28 -3.95 -19.11
N LYS A 70 -7.24 -4.87 -19.19
CA LYS A 70 -8.62 -4.61 -18.79
C LYS A 70 -8.69 -4.55 -17.26
N ILE A 71 -9.23 -3.47 -16.72
CA ILE A 71 -9.45 -3.33 -15.29
C ILE A 71 -10.74 -4.06 -14.92
N VAL A 72 -10.59 -5.12 -14.14
CA VAL A 72 -11.70 -5.92 -13.56
C VAL A 72 -11.64 -5.97 -12.05
N HIS A 73 -10.64 -5.33 -11.43
CA HIS A 73 -10.39 -5.36 -10.00
C HIS A 73 -9.83 -4.01 -9.56
N GLY A 74 -10.35 -3.49 -8.46
CA GLY A 74 -9.86 -2.26 -7.85
C GLY A 74 -10.27 -2.07 -6.41
N VAL A 75 -10.07 -0.84 -5.96
CA VAL A 75 -10.54 -0.35 -4.68
C VAL A 75 -11.32 0.95 -4.84
N SER A 76 -12.28 1.17 -3.96
CA SER A 76 -12.95 2.45 -3.78
C SER A 76 -12.61 2.98 -2.38
N LYS A 77 -12.34 4.28 -2.23
CA LYS A 77 -11.94 4.84 -0.94
C LYS A 77 -12.30 6.30 -0.71
N LEU A 78 -12.42 6.69 0.56
CA LEU A 78 -12.75 8.07 0.99
C LEU A 78 -11.54 8.90 1.39
N GLY A 79 -10.43 8.82 0.67
CA GLY A 79 -9.38 9.83 0.78
C GLY A 79 -8.48 9.83 2.03
N TYR A 80 -8.72 9.09 3.13
CA TYR A 80 -7.90 9.23 4.36
C TYR A 80 -6.78 8.18 4.56
N SER A 81 -7.02 6.86 4.41
CA SER A 81 -5.97 5.81 4.53
C SER A 81 -6.40 4.47 3.93
N TRP A 82 -5.46 3.61 3.51
CA TRP A 82 -5.72 2.19 3.21
C TRP A 82 -6.15 1.37 4.45
N GLU A 83 -5.79 1.85 5.64
CA GLU A 83 -6.06 1.19 6.93
C GLU A 83 -7.44 1.55 7.51
N ALA A 84 -8.18 2.45 6.86
CA ALA A 84 -9.46 2.94 7.34
C ALA A 84 -10.63 2.03 6.92
N LEU A 85 -11.72 2.09 7.69
CA LEU A 85 -13.04 1.52 7.38
C LEU A 85 -13.58 1.97 6.00
N ASP A 86 -12.93 2.95 5.41
CA ASP A 86 -13.35 3.69 4.23
C ASP A 86 -12.72 3.17 2.92
N VAL A 87 -12.34 1.89 2.87
CA VAL A 87 -11.76 1.26 1.68
C VAL A 87 -12.50 -0.04 1.36
N LYS A 88 -13.07 -0.12 0.16
CA LYS A 88 -13.77 -1.31 -0.33
C LYS A 88 -13.10 -1.86 -1.58
N MET A 89 -12.63 -3.10 -1.51
CA MET A 89 -12.14 -3.84 -2.67
C MET A 89 -13.31 -4.33 -3.53
N TRP A 90 -13.16 -4.30 -4.86
CA TRP A 90 -14.18 -4.73 -5.80
C TRP A 90 -13.62 -5.57 -6.96
N LYS A 91 -14.34 -6.60 -7.41
CA LYS A 91 -14.01 -7.47 -8.56
C LYS A 91 -15.22 -7.65 -9.46
N GLU A 92 -15.08 -7.33 -10.75
CA GLU A 92 -16.16 -7.38 -11.75
C GLU A 92 -16.28 -8.73 -12.46
N ASP A 93 -15.22 -9.53 -12.47
CA ASP A 93 -15.11 -10.80 -13.20
C ASP A 93 -15.57 -12.02 -12.38
N GLN A 94 -15.85 -11.85 -11.09
CA GLN A 94 -16.27 -12.97 -10.24
C GLN A 94 -17.78 -13.29 -10.38
N PRO A 95 -18.14 -14.58 -10.46
CA PRO A 95 -19.53 -14.99 -10.57
C PRO A 95 -20.29 -14.70 -9.26
N PRO A 96 -21.59 -14.38 -9.31
CA PRO A 96 -22.39 -13.98 -8.14
C PRO A 96 -22.44 -15.00 -6.99
N ASN A 97 -22.11 -16.27 -7.27
CA ASN A 97 -22.33 -17.41 -6.36
C ASN A 97 -21.03 -18.04 -5.83
N ALA A 98 -19.86 -17.45 -6.09
CA ALA A 98 -18.64 -17.89 -5.42
C ALA A 98 -18.75 -17.50 -3.94
N GLY A 99 -18.95 -18.48 -3.05
CA GLY A 99 -19.25 -18.34 -1.62
C GLY A 99 -18.26 -17.55 -0.76
N SER A 100 -17.36 -16.77 -1.35
CA SER A 100 -16.69 -15.64 -0.74
C SER A 100 -16.80 -14.42 -1.66
N SER A 101 -17.66 -13.47 -1.28
CA SER A 101 -17.37 -12.04 -1.40
C SER A 101 -16.87 -11.47 -2.73
N ALA A 102 -17.55 -11.76 -3.83
CA ALA A 102 -17.36 -11.05 -5.09
C ALA A 102 -18.14 -9.73 -5.10
N TYR A 103 -17.55 -8.65 -4.58
CA TYR A 103 -18.22 -7.35 -4.53
C TYR A 103 -17.94 -6.58 -5.81
N LYS A 104 -18.99 -6.09 -6.46
CA LYS A 104 -18.88 -5.27 -7.66
C LYS A 104 -18.70 -3.81 -7.28
N LEU A 105 -18.15 -3.00 -8.18
CA LEU A 105 -17.89 -1.59 -7.93
C LEU A 105 -19.15 -0.84 -7.45
N HIS A 106 -20.32 -1.18 -8.00
CA HIS A 106 -21.58 -0.54 -7.59
C HIS A 106 -21.86 -0.74 -6.08
N SER A 107 -21.69 -1.95 -5.55
CA SER A 107 -21.87 -2.22 -4.12
C SER A 107 -20.90 -1.39 -3.28
N SER A 108 -19.63 -1.32 -3.67
CA SER A 108 -18.62 -0.49 -2.98
C SER A 108 -18.96 1.00 -2.99
N LEU A 109 -19.43 1.54 -4.12
CA LEU A 109 -19.86 2.94 -4.20
C LEU A 109 -21.09 3.21 -3.34
N TYR A 110 -22.04 2.28 -3.32
CA TYR A 110 -23.22 2.38 -2.45
C TYR A 110 -22.79 2.39 -0.99
N GLU A 111 -22.07 1.36 -0.55
CA GLU A 111 -21.61 1.20 0.84
C GLU A 111 -20.78 2.40 1.30
N LEU A 112 -19.85 2.92 0.49
CA LEU A 112 -19.04 4.08 0.86
C LEU A 112 -19.79 5.41 0.84
N THR A 113 -21.05 5.46 0.39
CA THR A 113 -21.91 6.63 0.60
C THR A 113 -22.84 6.47 1.79
N GLN A 114 -22.94 5.26 2.34
CA GLN A 114 -23.61 4.99 3.58
C GLN A 114 -22.58 4.95 4.72
N HIS A 115 -22.96 5.34 5.94
CA HIS A 115 -22.16 5.12 7.14
C HIS A 115 -22.92 4.16 8.03
N ILE A 116 -22.24 3.21 8.66
CA ILE A 116 -22.83 2.43 9.76
C ILE A 116 -22.43 3.15 11.04
N ASP A 117 -23.37 3.82 11.71
CA ASP A 117 -23.08 4.45 13.00
C ASP A 117 -22.83 3.42 14.11
N ILE A 118 -22.51 3.90 15.32
CA ILE A 118 -22.28 3.05 16.51
C ILE A 118 -23.53 2.21 16.86
N THR A 119 -24.69 2.56 16.31
CA THR A 119 -25.96 1.84 16.52
C THR A 119 -26.27 0.83 15.41
N ASP A 120 -25.30 0.53 14.54
CA ASP A 120 -25.44 -0.32 13.37
C ASP A 120 -26.47 0.18 12.35
N ASN A 121 -26.86 1.45 12.43
CA ASN A 121 -27.80 2.05 11.49
C ASN A 121 -27.07 2.74 10.34
N LEU A 122 -27.65 2.65 9.14
CA LEU A 122 -27.19 3.41 8.00
C LEU A 122 -27.55 4.89 8.21
N VAL A 123 -26.54 5.72 8.43
CA VAL A 123 -26.65 7.17 8.50
C VAL A 123 -25.84 7.80 7.37
N GLY A 124 -26.15 9.04 6.98
CA GLY A 124 -25.30 9.78 6.05
C GLY A 124 -23.88 9.93 6.59
N GLN A 125 -22.87 9.75 5.75
CA GLN A 125 -21.48 9.86 6.17
C GLN A 125 -21.11 11.27 6.65
N ALA A 126 -20.35 11.33 7.74
CA ALA A 126 -19.81 12.58 8.30
C ALA A 126 -18.56 13.11 7.56
N HIS A 127 -18.18 12.50 6.44
CA HIS A 127 -16.98 12.91 5.70
C HIS A 127 -17.28 14.11 4.79
N VAL A 128 -16.35 15.05 4.76
CA VAL A 128 -16.48 16.32 4.02
C VAL A 128 -16.14 16.18 2.53
N LEU A 129 -15.51 15.06 2.13
CA LEU A 129 -15.14 14.80 0.75
C LEU A 129 -16.36 14.66 -0.16
N ASP A 130 -16.40 15.43 -1.25
CA ASP A 130 -17.48 15.44 -2.23
C ASP A 130 -17.38 14.31 -3.27
N HIS A 131 -16.39 13.43 -3.16
CA HIS A 131 -16.14 12.32 -4.09
C HIS A 131 -15.64 11.04 -3.41
N VAL A 132 -15.78 9.92 -4.12
CA VAL A 132 -15.17 8.62 -3.82
C VAL A 132 -14.06 8.38 -4.83
N LEU A 133 -12.85 8.07 -4.37
CA LEU A 133 -11.76 7.67 -5.25
C LEU A 133 -11.97 6.23 -5.69
N VAL A 134 -11.89 5.97 -7.00
CA VAL A 134 -11.89 4.62 -7.57
C VAL A 134 -10.55 4.39 -8.25
N GLN A 135 -9.85 3.34 -7.83
CA GLN A 135 -8.48 3.05 -8.24
C GLN A 135 -8.36 1.58 -8.69
N GLU A 136 -7.53 1.30 -9.70
CA GLU A 136 -7.20 -0.08 -10.07
C GLU A 136 -6.48 -0.82 -8.94
N PHE A 137 -6.68 -2.13 -8.85
CA PHE A 137 -5.98 -2.93 -7.85
C PHE A 137 -4.57 -3.25 -8.35
N ILE A 138 -3.57 -2.97 -7.52
CA ILE A 138 -2.16 -3.25 -7.81
C ILE A 138 -1.73 -4.50 -7.05
N PRO A 139 -1.39 -5.60 -7.75
CA PRO A 139 -0.75 -6.76 -7.13
C PRO A 139 0.60 -6.37 -6.54
N HIS A 140 0.84 -6.74 -5.30
CA HIS A 140 2.02 -6.35 -4.54
C HIS A 140 2.39 -7.40 -3.51
N VAL A 141 3.68 -7.58 -3.27
CA VAL A 141 4.19 -8.50 -2.25
C VAL A 141 4.14 -7.86 -0.86
N PHE A 142 4.49 -6.57 -0.80
CA PHE A 142 4.46 -5.77 0.42
C PHE A 142 4.21 -4.29 0.10
N GLU A 143 3.86 -3.54 1.13
CA GLU A 143 3.82 -2.08 1.15
C GLU A 143 5.14 -1.55 1.74
N LEU A 144 5.73 -0.57 1.07
CA LEU A 144 6.91 0.17 1.49
C LEU A 144 6.50 1.59 1.90
N ARG A 145 6.78 1.95 3.15
CA ARG A 145 6.53 3.29 3.70
C ARG A 145 7.86 4.01 3.86
N LEU A 146 7.99 5.15 3.17
CA LEU A 146 9.17 6.00 3.21
C LEU A 146 8.87 7.29 3.96
N TYR A 147 9.68 7.60 4.96
CA TYR A 147 9.57 8.82 5.75
C TYR A 147 10.63 9.81 5.32
N PHE A 148 10.19 10.91 4.74
CA PHE A 148 11.04 12.03 4.39
C PHE A 148 10.97 13.07 5.50
N ILE A 149 12.12 13.54 5.97
CA ILE A 149 12.26 14.56 7.02
C ILE A 149 13.25 15.58 6.51
N GLU A 150 12.81 16.84 6.42
CA GLU A 150 13.57 17.94 5.82
C GLU A 150 14.10 17.56 4.42
N ASN A 151 13.19 17.04 3.57
CA ASN A 151 13.45 16.55 2.21
C ASN A 151 14.36 15.30 2.10
N GLU A 152 14.82 14.71 3.21
CA GLU A 152 15.68 13.52 3.19
C GLU A 152 14.92 12.26 3.61
N CYS A 153 15.05 11.16 2.87
CA CYS A 153 14.48 9.87 3.26
C CYS A 153 15.25 9.31 4.49
N LYS A 154 14.64 9.37 5.68
CA LYS A 154 15.27 8.94 6.94
C LYS A 154 14.88 7.55 7.40
N PHE A 155 13.65 7.11 7.11
CA PHE A 155 13.16 5.81 7.55
C PHE A 155 12.47 5.04 6.43
N GLU A 156 12.67 3.73 6.48
CA GLU A 156 12.02 2.72 5.64
C GLU A 156 11.24 1.80 6.56
N MET A 157 10.00 1.47 6.20
CA MET A 157 9.18 0.50 6.92
C MET A 157 8.43 -0.37 5.93
N PHE A 158 8.38 -1.67 6.23
CA PHE A 158 7.75 -2.67 5.39
C PHE A 158 6.52 -3.21 6.09
N THR A 159 5.42 -3.28 5.35
CA THR A 159 4.12 -3.65 5.87
C THR A 159 3.38 -4.54 4.88
N ARG A 160 2.41 -5.31 5.35
CA ARG A 160 1.62 -6.19 4.50
C ARG A 160 0.19 -6.32 5.00
N PHE A 161 -0.73 -6.41 4.06
CA PHE A 161 -2.13 -6.74 4.29
C PHE A 161 -2.31 -8.23 4.01
N ASP A 162 -2.37 -9.05 5.06
CA ASP A 162 -2.42 -10.51 4.87
C ASP A 162 -3.85 -11.03 4.61
N LYS A 163 -4.87 -10.21 4.87
CA LYS A 163 -6.26 -10.63 4.72
C LYS A 163 -7.16 -9.53 4.19
N VAL A 164 -8.14 -9.94 3.38
CA VAL A 164 -9.32 -9.12 3.09
C VAL A 164 -10.45 -9.62 3.99
N LYS A 165 -11.01 -8.71 4.78
CA LYS A 165 -12.10 -9.00 5.71
C LYS A 165 -13.40 -9.35 4.95
N PRO A 166 -14.38 -9.97 5.62
CA PRO A 166 -15.69 -10.25 5.03
C PRO A 166 -16.47 -9.03 4.52
N ASN A 167 -16.07 -7.81 4.93
CA ASN A 167 -16.65 -6.53 4.50
C ASN A 167 -15.78 -5.80 3.45
N HIS A 168 -14.83 -6.50 2.80
CA HIS A 168 -13.98 -6.05 1.69
C HIS A 168 -12.97 -4.96 2.02
N GLU A 169 -12.78 -4.71 3.30
CA GLU A 169 -11.66 -3.91 3.78
C GLU A 169 -10.41 -4.78 3.88
N PHE A 170 -9.27 -4.12 3.77
CA PHE A 170 -8.01 -4.74 4.16
C PHE A 170 -7.97 -4.95 5.67
N GLY A 171 -7.44 -6.08 6.09
CA GLY A 171 -7.28 -6.47 7.49
C GLY A 171 -5.94 -7.16 7.72
N GLU A 172 -5.66 -7.44 9.00
CA GLU A 172 -4.43 -8.12 9.42
C GLU A 172 -3.18 -7.40 8.90
N PHE A 173 -3.00 -6.18 9.40
CA PHE A 173 -1.87 -5.33 9.06
C PHE A 173 -0.62 -5.76 9.82
N ASN A 174 0.37 -6.29 9.10
CA ASN A 174 1.59 -6.83 9.69
C ASN A 174 2.81 -6.00 9.31
N TYR A 175 3.63 -5.68 10.32
CA TYR A 175 4.95 -5.10 10.11
C TYR A 175 5.94 -6.20 9.78
N LEU A 176 6.72 -5.96 8.74
CA LEU A 176 7.74 -6.89 8.27
C LEU A 176 9.13 -6.34 8.61
N GLN A 177 10.00 -7.22 9.06
CA GLN A 177 11.43 -6.94 9.05
C GLN A 177 11.96 -7.09 7.63
N ARG A 178 13.11 -6.47 7.36
CA ARG A 178 13.76 -6.57 6.04
C ARG A 178 14.03 -8.02 5.63
N LYS A 179 14.31 -8.89 6.60
CA LYS A 179 14.49 -10.33 6.37
C LYS A 179 13.20 -10.97 5.84
N ASP A 180 12.07 -10.71 6.47
CA ASP A 180 10.77 -11.27 6.05
C ASP A 180 10.43 -10.85 4.61
N VAL A 181 10.77 -9.61 4.24
CA VAL A 181 10.60 -9.12 2.86
C VAL A 181 11.51 -9.84 1.87
N LEU A 182 12.77 -10.09 2.24
CA LEU A 182 13.69 -10.86 1.39
C LEU A 182 13.18 -12.29 1.19
N ASP A 183 12.71 -12.93 2.26
CA ASP A 183 12.14 -14.29 2.19
C ASP A 183 10.94 -14.31 1.23
N LEU A 184 10.06 -13.30 1.28
CA LEU A 184 8.94 -13.14 0.33
C LEU A 184 9.38 -12.91 -1.12
N MET A 185 10.59 -12.40 -1.34
CA MET A 185 11.19 -12.18 -2.67
C MET A 185 12.13 -13.31 -3.09
N GLY A 186 12.15 -14.44 -2.36
CA GLY A 186 13.02 -15.57 -2.67
C GLY A 186 14.51 -15.24 -2.56
N ASP A 187 14.88 -14.48 -1.53
CA ASP A 187 16.24 -14.01 -1.25
C ASP A 187 16.85 -13.11 -2.35
N ASP A 188 16.04 -12.56 -3.27
CA ASP A 188 16.52 -11.63 -4.31
C ASP A 188 16.76 -10.23 -3.72
N LYS A 189 17.94 -10.07 -3.10
CA LYS A 189 18.38 -8.80 -2.53
C LYS A 189 18.48 -7.68 -3.57
N GLU A 190 18.88 -7.98 -4.81
CA GLU A 190 19.05 -6.97 -5.84
C GLU A 190 17.69 -6.37 -6.22
N ALA A 191 16.68 -7.22 -6.37
CA ALA A 191 15.30 -6.82 -6.59
C ALA A 191 14.75 -5.95 -5.44
N LEU A 192 14.99 -6.32 -4.18
CA LEU A 192 14.56 -5.52 -3.03
C LEU A 192 15.19 -4.12 -3.04
N GLU A 193 16.52 -4.02 -3.21
CA GLU A 193 17.20 -2.72 -3.24
C GLU A 193 16.73 -1.86 -4.43
N ALA A 194 16.51 -2.46 -5.60
CA ALA A 194 15.99 -1.76 -6.77
C ALA A 194 14.58 -1.18 -6.52
N GLY A 195 13.69 -1.96 -5.88
CA GLY A 195 12.36 -1.50 -5.49
C GLY A 195 12.41 -0.32 -4.51
N ILE A 196 13.29 -0.40 -3.50
CA ILE A 196 13.47 0.70 -2.53
C ILE A 196 14.01 1.96 -3.21
N GLU A 197 15.01 1.86 -4.08
CA GLU A 197 15.57 3.03 -4.77
C GLU A 197 14.58 3.64 -5.78
N LEU A 198 13.77 2.82 -6.45
CA LEU A 198 12.66 3.29 -7.28
C LEU A 198 11.64 4.09 -6.46
N ALA A 199 11.24 3.57 -5.30
CA ALA A 199 10.32 4.25 -4.40
C ALA A 199 10.92 5.57 -3.86
N LYS A 200 12.19 5.58 -3.44
CA LYS A 200 12.88 6.80 -2.99
C LYS A 200 12.96 7.86 -4.09
N THR A 201 13.24 7.43 -5.32
CA THR A 201 13.27 8.35 -6.47
C THR A 201 11.89 8.94 -6.74
N THR A 202 10.85 8.10 -6.72
CA THR A 202 9.46 8.57 -6.84
C THR A 202 9.06 9.51 -5.70
N GLY A 203 9.44 9.20 -4.46
CA GLY A 203 9.19 10.05 -3.29
C GLY A 203 9.89 11.41 -3.39
N ARG A 204 11.07 11.50 -4.00
CA ARG A 204 11.73 12.78 -4.28
C ARG A 204 10.98 13.61 -5.33
N GLU A 205 10.46 12.99 -6.38
CA GLU A 205 9.63 13.70 -7.37
C GLU A 205 8.31 14.20 -6.74
N LEU A 206 7.70 13.43 -5.82
CA LEU A 206 6.54 13.87 -5.05
C LEU A 206 6.88 15.03 -4.11
N LEU A 207 8.04 15.00 -3.45
CA LEU A 207 8.53 16.13 -2.65
C LEU A 207 8.71 17.38 -3.50
N ASP A 208 9.32 17.27 -4.68
CA ASP A 208 9.50 18.42 -5.56
C ASP A 208 8.16 19.01 -5.99
N TRP A 209 7.17 18.17 -6.32
CA TRP A 209 5.81 18.64 -6.57
C TRP A 209 5.20 19.37 -5.35
N LEU A 210 5.31 18.80 -4.14
CA LEU A 210 4.80 19.43 -2.92
C LEU A 210 5.44 20.78 -2.64
N ARG A 211 6.74 20.91 -2.84
CA ARG A 211 7.48 22.16 -2.66
C ARG A 211 6.97 23.23 -3.64
N ILE A 212 6.64 22.84 -4.86
CA ILE A 212 6.04 23.74 -5.86
C ILE A 212 4.63 24.17 -5.45
N GLU A 213 3.77 23.23 -5.05
CA GLU A 213 2.38 23.52 -4.64
C GLU A 213 2.30 24.40 -3.38
N SER A 214 3.19 24.15 -2.42
CA SER A 214 3.18 24.83 -1.11
C SER A 214 4.09 26.06 -1.05
N LEU A 215 4.94 26.28 -2.05
CA LEU A 215 6.04 27.25 -2.03
C LEU A 215 6.98 27.06 -0.83
N GLU A 216 7.09 25.83 -0.31
CA GLU A 216 8.02 25.50 0.77
C GLU A 216 9.34 24.96 0.22
N ASP A 217 10.47 25.56 0.60
CA ASP A 217 11.79 25.01 0.25
C ASP A 217 12.09 23.68 0.94
N ILE A 218 11.58 23.52 2.15
CA ILE A 218 11.82 22.38 3.02
C ILE A 218 10.48 21.90 3.54
N ILE A 219 10.11 20.68 3.13
CA ILE A 219 8.98 19.95 3.69
C ILE A 219 9.45 19.38 5.03
N PRO A 220 8.85 19.80 6.17
CA PRO A 220 9.35 19.44 7.50
C PRO A 220 9.45 17.93 7.65
N ALA A 221 8.35 17.23 7.36
CA ALA A 221 8.35 15.78 7.30
C ALA A 221 7.06 15.27 6.62
N ILE A 222 7.16 14.18 5.86
CA ILE A 222 6.03 13.53 5.17
C ILE A 222 6.29 12.03 4.99
N ARG A 223 5.23 11.23 4.88
CA ARG A 223 5.31 9.80 4.54
C ARG A 223 4.73 9.54 3.16
N PHE A 224 5.40 8.71 2.37
CA PHE A 224 4.85 8.15 1.14
C PHE A 224 4.77 6.63 1.24
N ASP A 225 3.65 6.08 0.79
CA ASP A 225 3.39 4.65 0.79
C ASP A 225 3.38 4.13 -0.66
N PHE A 226 4.07 3.02 -0.88
CA PHE A 226 4.25 2.40 -2.18
C PHE A 226 3.90 0.93 -2.12
N PHE A 227 3.25 0.41 -3.15
CA PHE A 227 3.13 -1.03 -3.36
C PHE A 227 4.30 -1.53 -4.18
N VAL A 228 4.98 -2.55 -3.67
CA VAL A 228 6.10 -3.21 -4.34
C VAL A 228 5.65 -4.59 -4.83
N GLY A 229 5.58 -4.76 -6.14
CA GLY A 229 5.34 -6.05 -6.79
C GLY A 229 6.65 -6.74 -7.16
N TYR A 230 6.64 -8.07 -7.16
CA TYR A 230 7.78 -8.89 -7.54
C TYR A 230 7.31 -10.08 -8.37
N ASP A 231 7.96 -10.29 -9.51
CA ASP A 231 7.77 -11.44 -10.38
C ASP A 231 9.13 -12.09 -10.66
N PRO A 232 9.43 -13.24 -10.03
CA PRO A 232 10.72 -13.91 -10.20
C PRO A 232 10.93 -14.43 -11.63
N THR A 233 9.86 -14.66 -12.39
CA THR A 233 9.94 -15.14 -13.78
C THR A 233 10.17 -14.00 -14.76
N GLY A 234 9.77 -12.79 -14.37
CA GLY A 234 9.76 -11.62 -15.22
C GLY A 234 8.83 -11.70 -16.44
N LEU A 235 7.90 -12.67 -16.46
CA LEU A 235 6.94 -12.89 -17.53
C LEU A 235 5.65 -12.06 -17.39
N GLY A 236 5.51 -11.28 -16.31
CA GLY A 236 4.40 -10.37 -16.07
C GLY A 236 3.14 -11.06 -15.52
N GLY A 237 3.29 -12.22 -14.89
CA GLY A 237 2.20 -13.17 -14.64
C GLY A 237 1.82 -13.44 -13.17
N VAL A 238 2.34 -12.71 -12.19
CA VAL A 238 2.08 -13.07 -10.78
C VAL A 238 0.73 -12.54 -10.30
N ASP A 239 -0.19 -13.48 -10.08
CA ASP A 239 -1.41 -13.27 -9.30
C ASP A 239 -1.06 -13.30 -7.80
N VAL A 240 -0.73 -12.13 -7.26
CA VAL A 240 -0.27 -11.99 -5.87
C VAL A 240 -1.39 -12.21 -4.85
N LEU A 241 -2.66 -12.31 -5.27
CA LEU A 241 -3.79 -12.30 -4.36
C LEU A 241 -4.55 -13.62 -4.16
N GLY A 242 -4.13 -14.76 -4.72
CA GLY A 242 -4.99 -15.94 -4.59
C GLY A 242 -4.44 -17.33 -4.87
N GLY A 243 -3.34 -17.51 -5.59
CA GLY A 243 -2.82 -18.86 -5.86
C GLY A 243 -1.80 -19.34 -4.82
N THR A 244 -0.82 -18.52 -4.52
CA THR A 244 0.41 -18.94 -3.82
C THR A 244 0.44 -18.57 -2.34
N LEU A 245 -0.41 -17.63 -1.90
CA LEU A 245 -0.57 -17.23 -0.51
C LEU A 245 -1.00 -18.39 0.41
N ALA A 246 -1.82 -19.31 -0.08
CA ALA A 246 -2.23 -20.51 0.66
C ALA A 246 -1.21 -21.67 0.60
N ALA A 247 -0.35 -21.69 -0.44
CA ALA A 247 0.61 -22.77 -0.67
C ALA A 247 1.93 -22.56 0.09
N ALA A 248 2.42 -21.32 0.19
CA ALA A 248 3.67 -21.01 0.88
C ALA A 248 3.55 -21.12 2.42
N ALA A 249 2.38 -20.84 3.00
CA ALA A 249 2.15 -20.98 4.44
C ALA A 249 2.08 -22.44 4.94
N ASN A 250 1.83 -23.40 4.03
CA ASN A 250 1.78 -24.83 4.36
C ASN A 250 3.07 -25.60 4.07
N GLY A 251 4.11 -24.91 3.55
CA GLY A 251 5.39 -25.51 3.17
C GLY A 251 6.47 -25.49 4.25
N SER A 252 6.19 -25.06 5.48
CA SER A 252 7.19 -25.07 6.54
C SER A 252 7.36 -26.49 7.10
N ALA A 253 8.55 -27.04 6.88
CA ALA A 253 8.99 -28.37 7.26
C ALA A 253 8.59 -28.74 8.72
N LYS A 254 7.78 -29.79 8.85
CA LYS A 254 7.72 -30.58 10.09
C LYS A 254 9.09 -31.21 10.31
N GLY A 255 9.90 -30.61 11.17
CA GLY A 255 11.01 -31.31 11.81
C GLY A 255 10.48 -32.50 12.64
N PRO A 256 11.24 -33.60 12.76
CA PRO A 256 10.79 -34.79 13.45
C PRO A 256 10.70 -34.50 14.96
N SER A 257 9.48 -34.48 15.50
CA SER A 257 9.27 -34.49 16.95
C SER A 257 9.30 -35.94 17.46
N PRO A 258 10.06 -36.25 18.52
CA PRO A 258 10.26 -37.61 18.98
C PRO A 258 9.01 -38.16 19.69
N THR A 259 8.69 -39.39 19.34
CA THR A 259 7.64 -40.24 19.88
C THR A 259 7.79 -40.40 21.40
N LYS A 260 6.78 -40.00 22.16
CA LYS A 260 6.55 -40.51 23.53
C LYS A 260 5.20 -41.25 23.56
N THR A 261 5.30 -42.51 23.97
CA THR A 261 4.25 -43.48 24.28
C THR A 261 3.24 -42.94 25.30
N PRO A 262 1.94 -43.28 25.19
CA PRO A 262 0.99 -43.08 26.27
C PRO A 262 0.93 -44.32 27.17
N ASN A 263 1.09 -44.10 28.47
CA ASN A 263 0.74 -45.06 29.51
C ASN A 263 -0.76 -45.04 29.78
N THR A 264 -1.26 -46.24 29.99
CA THR A 264 -2.59 -46.66 30.45
C THR A 264 -2.97 -46.07 31.82
N ALA A 265 -4.22 -45.62 31.95
CA ALA A 265 -4.94 -45.64 33.22
C ALA A 265 -6.45 -45.76 33.00
N LYS A 266 -7.01 -46.78 33.64
CA LYS A 266 -8.42 -47.16 33.72
C LYS A 266 -9.22 -46.16 34.58
N GLY A 267 -10.52 -46.04 34.28
CA GLY A 267 -11.50 -45.43 35.19
C GLY A 267 -12.93 -45.68 34.72
N ASN A 268 -13.58 -46.68 35.32
CA ASN A 268 -15.00 -47.03 35.19
C ASN A 268 -15.94 -45.91 35.66
N GLY A 269 -17.17 -45.85 35.13
CA GLY A 269 -18.25 -45.11 35.79
C GLY A 269 -19.56 -44.95 35.01
N SER A 270 -20.38 -46.01 35.04
CA SER A 270 -21.86 -46.06 35.11
C SER A 270 -22.76 -45.02 34.40
N ALA A 271 -23.72 -45.57 33.66
CA ALA A 271 -24.91 -44.93 33.12
C ALA A 271 -25.91 -44.44 34.19
N THR A 272 -26.73 -43.44 33.85
CA THR A 272 -28.19 -43.44 34.08
C THR A 272 -28.88 -42.33 33.29
N SER A 273 -29.97 -42.71 32.63
CA SER A 273 -30.98 -41.88 32.00
C SER A 273 -32.00 -41.38 33.02
N ALA A 274 -32.47 -40.13 32.92
CA ALA A 274 -33.81 -39.75 33.34
C ALA A 274 -34.26 -38.41 32.72
N THR A 275 -35.48 -38.47 32.20
CA THR A 275 -36.36 -37.46 31.62
C THR A 275 -36.90 -36.48 32.68
N SER A 276 -37.06 -35.19 32.37
CA SER A 276 -38.28 -34.36 32.64
C SER A 276 -38.03 -32.84 32.47
N GLN A 277 -39.05 -32.17 31.93
CA GLN A 277 -39.20 -30.72 31.73
C GLN A 277 -39.52 -29.95 33.05
N PRO A 278 -40.10 -28.73 33.02
CA PRO A 278 -39.55 -27.43 32.63
C PRO A 278 -39.54 -26.45 33.83
N GLY A 279 -38.64 -25.47 33.84
CA GLY A 279 -38.50 -24.52 34.94
C GLY A 279 -38.18 -23.11 34.46
N SER A 280 -39.03 -22.19 34.86
CA SER A 280 -39.09 -20.77 34.55
C SER A 280 -37.90 -19.93 35.04
N SER A 281 -37.78 -18.75 34.40
CA SER A 281 -37.30 -17.47 34.95
C SER A 281 -35.85 -17.38 35.44
N SER A 282 -35.06 -16.50 34.83
CA SER A 282 -34.72 -15.20 35.46
C SER A 282 -33.70 -14.42 34.65
N SER A 283 -33.95 -13.12 34.61
CA SER A 283 -33.06 -12.03 34.28
C SER A 283 -31.72 -12.10 35.02
N SER A 284 -30.61 -11.91 34.31
CA SER A 284 -29.41 -11.31 34.91
C SER A 284 -28.53 -10.59 33.89
N LYS A 285 -28.39 -9.28 34.17
CA LYS A 285 -27.30 -8.34 33.88
C LYS A 285 -26.09 -8.91 33.12
N GLY A 286 -25.92 -8.45 31.88
CA GLY A 286 -24.67 -8.58 31.11
C GLY A 286 -23.65 -7.52 31.52
N ALA A 287 -22.48 -7.99 31.96
CA ALA A 287 -21.34 -7.20 32.38
C ALA A 287 -20.59 -6.57 31.20
N ALA A 288 -20.09 -5.35 31.41
CA ALA A 288 -19.20 -4.64 30.51
C ALA A 288 -17.85 -5.38 30.37
N GLY A 289 -17.51 -5.76 29.15
CA GLY A 289 -16.21 -6.32 28.80
C GLY A 289 -15.16 -5.22 28.64
N GLN A 290 -14.12 -5.26 29.46
CA GLN A 290 -12.89 -4.48 29.30
C GLN A 290 -12.14 -4.89 28.02
N ALA A 291 -11.80 -3.91 27.19
CA ALA A 291 -10.89 -4.08 26.06
C ALA A 291 -9.46 -4.33 26.56
N GLY A 292 -8.91 -5.50 26.21
CA GLY A 292 -7.52 -5.85 26.45
C GLY A 292 -6.56 -5.08 25.54
N ALA A 293 -5.54 -4.47 26.11
CA ALA A 293 -4.41 -3.88 25.39
C ALA A 293 -3.53 -4.97 24.75
N PRO A 294 -2.89 -4.71 23.59
CA PRO A 294 -2.00 -5.69 22.96
C PRO A 294 -0.64 -5.78 23.68
N PRO A 295 0.05 -6.93 23.59
CA PRO A 295 1.30 -7.18 24.30
C PRO A 295 2.47 -6.38 23.71
N ARG A 296 3.34 -5.88 24.60
CA ARG A 296 4.58 -5.19 24.23
C ARG A 296 5.63 -6.19 23.77
N GLY A 297 5.89 -6.24 22.47
CA GLY A 297 7.10 -6.86 21.91
C GLY A 297 8.31 -5.95 22.07
N SER A 298 9.40 -6.51 22.59
CA SER A 298 10.72 -5.89 22.66
C SER A 298 11.42 -6.02 21.30
N VAL A 299 11.76 -4.89 20.65
CA VAL A 299 12.61 -4.88 19.45
C VAL A 299 13.77 -3.93 19.69
N ASP A 300 14.92 -4.49 20.01
CA ASP A 300 16.22 -3.84 19.97
C ASP A 300 16.85 -4.08 18.60
N GLY A 301 17.39 -3.02 17.99
CA GLY A 301 18.31 -3.12 16.86
C GLY A 301 18.01 -2.19 15.69
N TYR A 302 18.35 -0.90 15.81
CA TYR A 302 18.54 -0.05 14.63
C TYR A 302 19.81 0.78 14.76
N LYS A 303 20.69 0.65 13.75
CA LYS A 303 21.88 1.47 13.55
C LYS A 303 21.46 2.84 13.04
N VAL A 304 21.77 3.88 13.80
CA VAL A 304 21.79 5.26 13.34
C VAL A 304 23.11 5.46 12.59
N LEU A 305 23.07 5.63 11.27
CA LEU A 305 24.23 6.06 10.50
C LEU A 305 24.35 7.57 10.58
N GLY A 306 25.23 8.06 11.45
CA GLY A 306 25.70 9.44 11.45
C GLY A 306 27.08 9.52 10.82
N ASN A 307 27.24 10.42 9.84
CA ASN A 307 28.46 11.18 9.58
C ASN A 307 28.15 12.22 8.50
N TYR A 308 28.07 13.49 8.91
CA TYR A 308 27.91 14.65 8.03
C TYR A 308 29.24 15.38 7.97
N ASN A 309 29.97 15.21 6.88
CA ASN A 309 31.06 16.10 6.46
C ASN A 309 30.62 16.75 5.16
N GLY A 310 30.36 18.05 5.19
CA GLY A 310 30.11 18.84 3.98
C GLY A 310 31.39 19.01 3.15
N PRO A 311 31.25 19.25 1.84
CA PRO A 311 32.14 20.24 1.25
C PRO A 311 31.46 21.19 0.25
N THR A 312 31.81 22.47 0.44
CA THR A 312 32.23 23.48 -0.54
C THR A 312 31.87 23.31 -2.02
N ALA A 313 31.23 24.36 -2.53
CA ALA A 313 31.04 24.65 -3.95
C ALA A 313 32.37 24.83 -4.71
N SER A 314 32.41 24.33 -5.94
CA SER A 314 33.18 24.97 -7.02
C SER A 314 32.60 24.63 -8.39
N SER A 315 32.56 25.66 -9.21
CA SER A 315 32.11 25.74 -10.60
C SER A 315 33.05 25.04 -11.58
N SER A 316 32.53 24.49 -12.67
CA SER A 316 33.09 24.71 -14.02
C SER A 316 32.20 24.18 -15.14
N SER A 317 32.20 24.96 -16.21
CA SER A 317 31.59 24.78 -17.52
C SER A 317 32.29 23.74 -18.40
N SER A 318 31.56 23.05 -19.27
CA SER A 318 31.98 22.84 -20.67
C SER A 318 30.85 22.27 -21.54
N SER A 319 30.62 22.94 -22.65
CA SER A 319 29.82 22.55 -23.80
C SER A 319 30.47 21.43 -24.62
N THR A 320 29.68 20.46 -25.09
CA THR A 320 29.99 19.75 -26.34
C THR A 320 28.74 19.23 -27.05
N THR A 321 28.56 19.67 -28.28
CA THR A 321 27.69 19.12 -29.33
C THR A 321 28.22 17.78 -29.83
N GLY A 322 27.35 16.79 -30.06
CA GLY A 322 27.71 15.53 -30.72
C GLY A 322 26.50 14.73 -31.16
N ALA A 323 26.40 14.51 -32.48
CA ALA A 323 25.29 13.86 -33.16
C ALA A 323 25.13 12.37 -32.79
N THR A 324 23.87 11.92 -32.71
CA THR A 324 23.48 10.54 -32.42
C THR A 324 23.54 9.66 -33.67
N SER A 325 24.50 8.74 -33.71
CA SER A 325 24.45 7.52 -34.53
C SER A 325 24.02 6.35 -33.64
N ALA A 326 22.97 5.63 -34.04
CA ALA A 326 22.50 4.44 -33.35
C ALA A 326 23.55 3.31 -33.47
N SER A 327 24.20 2.98 -32.36
CA SER A 327 25.02 1.77 -32.22
C SER A 327 24.39 0.83 -31.20
N THR A 328 24.07 -0.37 -31.65
CA THR A 328 23.70 -1.52 -30.80
C THR A 328 24.85 -1.82 -29.84
N ALA A 329 24.75 -1.34 -28.60
CA ALA A 329 25.73 -1.60 -27.57
C ALA A 329 25.51 -2.99 -26.98
N CYS A 330 26.52 -3.86 -27.13
CA CYS A 330 26.65 -5.10 -26.40
C CYS A 330 26.78 -4.76 -24.90
N SER A 331 25.80 -5.16 -24.10
CA SER A 331 25.74 -4.85 -22.68
C SER A 331 26.79 -5.65 -21.91
N THR A 332 27.82 -4.98 -21.39
CA THR A 332 28.67 -5.50 -20.32
C THR A 332 27.80 -5.79 -19.09
N ILE A 333 27.77 -7.05 -18.67
CA ILE A 333 27.06 -7.51 -17.48
C ILE A 333 27.80 -6.97 -16.24
N ALA A 334 27.09 -6.25 -15.36
CA ALA A 334 27.64 -5.75 -14.10
C ALA A 334 28.13 -6.91 -13.23
N THR A 335 29.34 -6.81 -12.70
CA THR A 335 30.01 -7.93 -12.00
C THR A 335 29.86 -7.85 -10.49
N THR A 336 29.54 -6.68 -9.94
CA THR A 336 29.37 -6.47 -8.50
C THR A 336 27.98 -5.94 -8.13
N PRO A 337 27.48 -6.17 -6.90
CA PRO A 337 26.23 -5.57 -6.41
C PRO A 337 26.24 -4.03 -6.44
N GLU A 338 27.39 -3.39 -6.21
CA GLU A 338 27.53 -1.93 -6.23
C GLU A 338 27.45 -1.37 -7.66
N GLU A 339 28.04 -2.07 -8.64
CA GLU A 339 27.88 -1.75 -10.07
C GLU A 339 26.44 -1.95 -10.53
N ALA A 340 25.76 -3.02 -10.07
CA ALA A 340 24.36 -3.25 -10.37
C ALA A 340 23.46 -2.16 -9.79
N LEU A 341 23.72 -1.71 -8.56
CA LEU A 341 23.02 -0.58 -7.94
C LEU A 341 23.29 0.74 -8.67
N ALA A 342 24.53 1.00 -9.07
CA ALA A 342 24.90 2.17 -9.85
C ALA A 342 24.24 2.16 -11.25
N ALA A 343 24.19 0.99 -11.90
CA ALA A 343 23.51 0.79 -13.17
C ALA A 343 21.99 0.95 -13.03
N ALA A 344 21.40 0.42 -11.95
CA ALA A 344 20.00 0.63 -11.62
C ALA A 344 19.70 2.12 -11.44
N LYS A 345 20.51 2.86 -10.67
CA LYS A 345 20.39 4.32 -10.52
C LYS A 345 20.48 5.06 -11.86
N LYS A 346 21.33 4.60 -12.77
CA LYS A 346 21.47 5.17 -14.12
C LYS A 346 20.28 4.85 -15.04
N LEU A 347 19.73 3.64 -14.96
CA LEU A 347 18.57 3.20 -15.75
C LEU A 347 17.26 3.84 -15.28
N VAL A 348 17.07 3.94 -13.97
CA VAL A 348 15.88 4.53 -13.32
C VAL A 348 15.64 5.98 -13.76
N GLY A 349 16.69 6.70 -14.19
CA GLY A 349 16.57 8.07 -14.68
C GLY A 349 16.10 8.22 -16.14
N THR A 350 16.03 7.14 -16.93
CA THR A 350 15.77 7.23 -18.39
C THR A 350 14.45 6.65 -18.84
N THR A 351 13.83 5.78 -18.04
CA THR A 351 12.56 5.16 -18.38
C THR A 351 11.47 5.56 -17.39
N TYR A 352 10.33 5.99 -17.92
CA TYR A 352 9.10 6.29 -17.17
C TYR A 352 8.39 5.04 -16.63
N SER A 353 9.09 3.91 -16.62
CA SER A 353 8.54 2.64 -16.22
C SER A 353 8.35 2.60 -14.71
N ASN A 354 7.24 2.01 -14.28
CA ASN A 354 7.06 1.60 -12.90
C ASN A 354 7.80 0.28 -12.58
N GLN A 355 8.53 -0.28 -13.56
CA GLN A 355 9.21 -1.56 -13.45
C GLN A 355 10.72 -1.46 -13.59
N TRP A 356 11.42 -2.30 -12.83
CA TRP A 356 12.84 -2.61 -12.99
C TRP A 356 13.00 -4.10 -13.23
N ARG A 357 13.89 -4.48 -14.15
CA ARG A 357 14.19 -5.88 -14.46
C ARG A 357 15.60 -6.21 -14.01
N SER A 358 15.74 -7.26 -13.23
CA SER A 358 17.02 -7.78 -12.79
C SER A 358 17.84 -8.24 -13.98
N PRO A 359 19.06 -7.70 -14.18
CA PRO A 359 19.94 -8.14 -15.25
C PRO A 359 20.45 -9.57 -15.02
N LYS A 360 20.45 -10.05 -13.76
CA LYS A 360 20.96 -11.38 -13.40
C LYS A 360 19.88 -12.45 -13.47
N THR A 361 18.74 -12.19 -12.84
CA THR A 361 17.67 -13.20 -12.68
C THR A 361 16.56 -13.04 -13.71
N GLY A 362 16.50 -11.90 -14.39
CA GLY A 362 15.36 -11.55 -15.26
C GLY A 362 14.09 -11.18 -14.48
N ALA A 363 14.12 -11.27 -13.14
CA ALA A 363 13.01 -10.95 -12.26
C ALA A 363 12.56 -9.50 -12.45
N LEU A 364 11.26 -9.26 -12.29
CA LEU A 364 10.65 -7.95 -12.48
C LEU A 364 10.17 -7.42 -11.13
N VAL A 365 10.62 -6.22 -10.78
CA VAL A 365 10.13 -5.45 -9.62
C VAL A 365 9.28 -4.33 -10.14
N SER A 366 8.14 -4.06 -9.50
CA SER A 366 7.32 -2.90 -9.81
C SER A 366 7.05 -2.07 -8.57
N VAL A 367 7.00 -0.75 -8.72
CA VAL A 367 6.72 0.19 -7.64
C VAL A 367 5.60 1.12 -8.07
N ASN A 368 4.52 1.17 -7.29
CA ASN A 368 3.38 2.04 -7.55
C ASN A 368 3.08 2.89 -6.32
N THR A 369 2.94 4.20 -6.52
CA THR A 369 2.62 5.16 -5.47
C THR A 369 1.17 5.00 -5.05
N LEU A 370 0.92 4.91 -3.76
CA LEU A 370 -0.42 4.68 -3.22
C LEU A 370 -0.95 5.87 -2.48
N GLU A 371 -0.10 6.39 -1.59
CA GLU A 371 -0.54 7.31 -0.57
C GLU A 371 0.57 8.30 -0.23
N MET A 372 0.12 9.50 0.05
CA MET A 372 0.88 10.56 0.65
C MET A 372 0.19 10.86 1.95
N CYS A 373 0.90 10.68 3.04
CA CYS A 373 0.36 10.71 4.38
C CYS A 373 1.08 11.75 5.21
N GLU A 374 0.28 12.55 5.89
CA GLU A 374 0.78 13.30 7.02
C GLU A 374 1.18 12.34 8.16
N LEU A 375 2.06 12.84 9.00
CA LEU A 375 2.78 12.04 9.98
C LEU A 375 2.00 11.78 11.27
N GLY A 376 0.67 11.94 11.28
CA GLY A 376 -0.20 11.88 12.47
C GLY A 376 -0.02 10.63 13.35
N PHE A 377 -0.96 9.69 13.32
CA PHE A 377 -0.81 8.44 14.10
C PHE A 377 0.24 7.49 13.47
N SER A 378 0.58 7.72 12.21
CA SER A 378 1.49 6.90 11.41
C SER A 378 2.89 6.73 12.01
N ILE A 379 3.37 7.71 12.78
CA ILE A 379 4.72 7.69 13.37
C ILE A 379 4.80 6.93 14.71
N LEU A 380 3.66 6.59 15.34
CA LEU A 380 3.66 6.08 16.72
C LEU A 380 4.20 4.66 16.84
N HIS A 381 4.23 3.90 15.75
CA HIS A 381 4.69 2.51 15.73
C HIS A 381 6.21 2.37 15.85
N ASN A 382 6.97 3.42 15.54
CA ASN A 382 8.41 3.41 15.65
C ASN A 382 8.87 4.60 16.49
N LYS A 383 9.38 4.34 17.71
CA LYS A 383 9.80 5.37 18.67
C LYS A 383 10.90 6.30 18.14
N ALA A 384 11.64 5.93 17.10
CA ALA A 384 12.66 6.78 16.50
C ALA A 384 12.04 7.84 15.58
N ILE A 385 10.92 7.55 14.92
CA ILE A 385 10.31 8.46 13.95
C ILE A 385 9.81 9.75 14.63
N PRO A 386 9.03 9.73 15.73
CA PRO A 386 8.61 10.95 16.42
C PRO A 386 9.79 11.79 16.89
N LYS A 387 10.89 11.16 17.34
CA LYS A 387 12.09 11.88 17.78
C LYS A 387 12.76 12.66 16.66
N ALA A 388 12.68 12.18 15.42
CA ALA A 388 13.22 12.87 14.26
C ALA A 388 12.22 13.89 13.66
N VAL A 389 10.94 13.52 13.61
CA VAL A 389 9.86 14.32 13.00
C VAL A 389 9.53 15.55 13.84
N MET A 390 9.33 15.41 15.15
CA MET A 390 8.85 16.52 15.98
C MET A 390 9.79 17.72 15.96
N PRO A 391 11.12 17.57 16.08
CA PRO A 391 12.03 18.71 15.94
C PRO A 391 11.96 19.38 14.56
N ALA A 392 11.79 18.62 13.48
CA ALA A 392 11.69 19.17 12.13
C ALA A 392 10.41 20.00 11.93
N VAL A 393 9.27 19.50 12.44
CA VAL A 393 7.99 20.23 12.44
C VAL A 393 8.09 21.50 13.26
N VAL A 394 8.65 21.44 14.48
CA VAL A 394 8.84 22.62 15.35
C VAL A 394 9.74 23.64 14.67
N ARG A 395 10.86 23.22 14.05
CA ARG A 395 11.72 24.15 13.29
C ARG A 395 10.97 24.81 12.15
N SER A 396 10.14 24.08 11.41
CA SER A 396 9.34 24.67 10.31
C SER A 396 8.34 25.70 10.84
N CYS A 397 7.70 25.45 11.98
CA CYS A 397 6.76 26.39 12.59
C CYS A 397 7.42 27.66 13.18
N LEU A 398 8.69 27.56 13.61
CA LEU A 398 9.42 28.66 14.27
C LEU A 398 10.31 29.48 13.33
N ARG A 399 10.37 29.13 12.04
CA ARG A 399 11.13 29.90 11.04
C ARG A 399 10.42 31.22 10.74
N LEU A 400 10.90 32.29 11.37
CA LEU A 400 10.40 33.66 11.20
C LEU A 400 10.84 34.30 9.86
N ASP A 401 11.81 33.71 9.17
CA ASP A 401 12.38 34.15 7.90
C ASP A 401 11.49 33.80 6.67
N ARG A 402 10.31 33.22 6.89
CA ARG A 402 9.33 32.86 5.86
C ARG A 402 8.09 33.78 5.78
N VAL A 403 8.03 34.82 6.61
CA VAL A 403 7.01 35.90 6.55
C VAL A 403 7.66 37.15 5.98
#